data_AF-A0AAW1UGJ5-F1
#
_entry.id   AF-A0AAW1UGJ5-F1
#
_cell.length_a   1.000
_cell.length_b   1.000
_cell.length_c   1.000
_cell.angle_alpha   90.00
_cell.angle_beta   90.00
_cell.angle_gamma   90.00
#
_symmetry.space_group_name_H-M   'P 1'
#
loop_
_entity.id
_entity.type
_entity.pdbx_description
1 polymer ?
#
loop_
_entity_poly.entity_id
_entity_poly.type
_entity_poly.pdbx_seq_one_letter_code
_entity_poly.pdbx_strand_id
1 'polypeptide(L)'
;NSYKNIVVQKHDLPVRLTRAKNAEALMNKQLNLMNEIINVNHDQTDVNADKPPTTNNIQDGFTEVKHKRQNKSNLHRTSMSGVKNIETQGCATVSETDVFRAKPSKMWLCVGKAMNSVTESIVKEYIINKCNITDPDEVEVYRLSSHGKSLAFQVGIDVSRYDKVNCADFWPKGIIIRRFHFDFKKMKKESIKKQNFLGKPSQGVIQEPV
;
A
#
# COMPACT_ATOMS: atom_id res chain seq x y z
N ASN A 1 -63.69 31.44 -19.33
CA ASN A 1 -63.66 30.69 -18.06
C ASN A 1 -62.79 29.45 -18.20
N SER A 2 -61.51 29.53 -17.85
CA SER A 2 -60.64 28.36 -17.72
C SER A 2 -59.71 28.60 -16.53
N TYR A 3 -59.93 27.82 -15.47
CA TYR A 3 -59.27 27.99 -14.17
C TYR A 3 -57.84 27.45 -14.23
N LYS A 4 -56.87 28.29 -13.84
CA LYS A 4 -55.46 27.93 -13.70
C LYS A 4 -55.26 27.11 -12.42
N ASN A 5 -54.78 25.88 -12.55
CA ASN A 5 -54.32 25.05 -11.44
C ASN A 5 -53.03 25.63 -10.85
N ILE A 6 -53.07 26.06 -9.60
CA ILE A 6 -51.90 26.50 -8.82
C ILE A 6 -51.37 25.27 -8.08
N VAL A 7 -50.24 24.75 -8.56
CA VAL A 7 -49.49 23.69 -7.89
C VAL A 7 -48.67 24.32 -6.77
N VAL A 8 -49.04 24.03 -5.52
CA VAL A 8 -48.32 24.47 -4.31
C VAL A 8 -47.02 23.68 -4.19
N GLN A 9 -45.88 24.38 -4.26
CA GLN A 9 -44.56 23.81 -4.01
C GLN A 9 -44.40 23.44 -2.53
N LYS A 10 -44.12 22.17 -2.26
CA LYS A 10 -43.69 21.69 -0.93
C LYS A 10 -42.26 22.17 -0.69
N HIS A 11 -42.08 23.03 0.30
CA HIS A 11 -40.75 23.40 0.80
C HIS A 11 -40.15 22.21 1.58
N ASP A 12 -39.08 21.65 1.05
CA ASP A 12 -38.24 20.67 1.74
C ASP A 12 -37.61 21.28 2.99
N LEU A 13 -37.78 20.58 4.11
CA LEU A 13 -37.16 20.93 5.39
C LEU A 13 -35.63 20.73 5.32
N PRO A 14 -34.85 21.55 6.04
CA PRO A 14 -33.39 21.55 5.92
C PRO A 14 -32.75 20.27 6.46
N VAL A 15 -32.00 19.60 5.57
CA VAL A 15 -31.15 18.40 5.75
C VAL A 15 -30.08 18.53 6.87
N ARG A 16 -30.01 19.67 7.57
CA ARG A 16 -28.99 19.94 8.60
C ARG A 16 -29.27 19.29 9.96
N LEU A 17 -30.48 18.80 10.23
CA LEU A 17 -30.79 18.16 11.52
C LEU A 17 -30.49 16.65 11.61
N THR A 18 -30.25 15.96 10.50
CA THR A 18 -30.01 14.49 10.52
C THR A 18 -28.57 14.10 10.83
N ARG A 19 -27.60 15.02 10.67
CA ARG A 19 -26.18 14.74 10.99
C ARG A 19 -25.90 14.69 12.50
N ALA A 20 -26.63 15.46 13.31
CA ALA A 20 -26.40 15.50 14.76
C ALA A 20 -26.79 14.18 15.46
N LYS A 21 -27.91 13.57 15.04
CA LYS A 21 -28.40 12.31 15.63
C LYS A 21 -27.49 11.11 15.35
N ASN A 22 -26.79 11.12 14.21
CA ASN A 22 -25.87 10.03 13.86
C ASN A 22 -24.54 10.11 14.63
N ALA A 23 -24.11 11.30 15.06
CA ALA A 23 -22.89 11.47 15.85
C ALA A 23 -23.05 10.95 17.29
N GLU A 24 -24.23 11.15 17.88
CA GLU A 24 -24.55 10.68 19.24
C GLU A 24 -24.58 9.14 19.32
N ALA A 25 -25.14 8.48 18.30
CA ALA A 25 -25.13 7.02 18.19
C ALA A 25 -23.71 6.43 18.07
N LEU A 26 -22.80 7.14 17.37
CA LEU A 26 -21.41 6.72 17.23
C LEU A 26 -20.63 6.85 18.56
N MET A 27 -20.84 7.94 19.31
CA MET A 27 -20.22 8.13 20.62
C MET A 27 -20.65 7.08 21.64
N ASN A 28 -21.94 6.74 21.67
CA ASN A 28 -22.46 5.72 22.59
C ASN A 28 -21.90 4.32 22.28
N LYS A 29 -21.68 3.99 21.00
CA LYS A 29 -21.05 2.72 20.60
C LYS A 29 -19.59 2.64 21.04
N GLN A 30 -18.87 3.77 21.02
CA GLN A 30 -17.47 3.83 21.44
C GLN A 30 -17.31 3.71 22.96
N LEU A 31 -18.23 4.30 23.74
CA LEU A 31 -18.28 4.18 25.20
C LEU A 31 -18.53 2.73 25.66
N ASN A 32 -19.43 1.99 25.00
CA ASN A 32 -19.69 0.60 25.33
C ASN A 32 -18.47 -0.31 25.08
N LEU A 33 -17.74 -0.08 23.99
CA LEU A 33 -16.50 -0.81 23.67
C LEU A 33 -15.38 -0.55 24.70
N MET A 34 -15.30 0.67 25.24
CA MET A 34 -14.32 0.98 26.29
C MET A 34 -14.62 0.27 27.61
N ASN A 35 -15.91 0.11 27.97
CA ASN A 35 -16.30 -0.58 29.19
C ASN A 35 -16.07 -2.10 29.11
N GLU A 36 -16.15 -2.70 27.91
CA GLU A 36 -15.94 -4.14 27.71
C GLU A 36 -14.47 -4.55 27.93
N ILE A 37 -13.51 -3.70 27.54
CA ILE A 37 -12.07 -3.98 27.69
C ILE A 37 -11.63 -3.98 29.15
N ILE A 38 -12.28 -3.19 30.01
CA ILE A 38 -11.92 -3.08 31.43
C ILE A 38 -12.30 -4.35 32.21
N ASN A 39 -13.30 -5.11 31.75
CA ASN A 39 -13.81 -6.29 32.47
C ASN A 39 -13.13 -7.63 32.10
N VAL A 40 -12.21 -7.68 31.13
CA VAL A 40 -11.61 -8.94 30.65
C VAL A 40 -10.37 -9.39 31.45
N ASN A 41 -9.85 -8.57 32.38
CA ASN A 41 -8.57 -8.85 33.04
C ASN A 41 -8.65 -9.33 34.49
N HIS A 42 -9.77 -9.92 34.93
CA HIS A 42 -9.85 -10.38 36.32
C HIS A 42 -10.49 -11.74 36.53
N ASP A 43 -10.04 -12.76 35.80
CA ASP A 43 -10.16 -14.16 36.26
C ASP A 43 -9.21 -15.09 35.47
N GLN A 44 -8.11 -15.50 36.11
CA GLN A 44 -7.70 -16.91 36.28
C GLN A 44 -6.23 -17.01 36.70
N THR A 45 -6.05 -17.24 38.01
CA THR A 45 -4.84 -17.78 38.65
C THR A 45 -5.08 -19.24 39.06
N ASP A 46 -4.01 -20.04 38.93
CA ASP A 46 -3.68 -21.32 39.58
C ASP A 46 -4.54 -22.56 39.18
N VAL A 47 -4.03 -23.80 39.05
CA VAL A 47 -2.98 -24.55 39.79
C VAL A 47 -2.55 -25.82 38.98
N ASN A 48 -1.42 -26.43 39.40
CA ASN A 48 -0.91 -27.81 39.20
C ASN A 48 0.09 -28.03 38.05
N ALA A 49 1.39 -28.18 38.29
CA ALA A 49 2.13 -29.26 38.99
C ALA A 49 2.11 -30.61 38.25
N ASP A 50 3.17 -30.91 37.49
CA ASP A 50 4.08 -32.04 37.78
C ASP A 50 5.23 -32.17 36.77
N LYS A 51 6.41 -32.52 37.30
CA LYS A 51 7.71 -32.73 36.63
C LYS A 51 7.91 -34.23 36.37
N PRO A 52 8.78 -34.68 35.43
CA PRO A 52 10.16 -35.02 35.82
C PRO A 52 11.22 -34.73 34.71
N PRO A 53 12.53 -34.92 35.01
CA PRO A 53 13.63 -34.27 34.30
C PRO A 53 14.31 -35.18 33.29
N THR A 54 14.86 -34.60 32.22
CA THR A 54 15.87 -35.27 31.39
C THR A 54 17.08 -34.38 31.22
N THR A 55 18.10 -34.77 31.96
CA THR A 55 19.51 -34.41 31.85
C THR A 55 20.02 -34.72 30.45
N ASN A 56 20.77 -33.82 29.82
CA ASN A 56 22.02 -34.19 29.17
C ASN A 56 22.96 -32.99 29.03
N ASN A 57 24.13 -33.25 29.57
CA ASN A 57 25.25 -32.38 29.82
C ASN A 57 26.13 -32.38 28.57
N ILE A 58 26.29 -31.23 27.90
CA ILE A 58 27.41 -30.99 26.98
C ILE A 58 27.96 -29.61 27.35
N GLN A 59 29.03 -29.65 28.15
CA GLN A 59 29.98 -28.56 28.28
C GLN A 59 30.62 -28.34 26.91
N ASP A 60 30.68 -27.10 26.44
CA ASP A 60 31.98 -26.44 26.28
C ASP A 60 31.85 -24.99 25.77
N GLY A 61 32.47 -24.10 26.55
CA GLY A 61 33.24 -22.97 26.04
C GLY A 61 32.49 -21.86 25.29
N PHE A 62 31.81 -20.98 26.01
CA PHE A 62 31.64 -19.60 25.53
C PHE A 62 32.02 -18.59 26.62
N THR A 63 33.03 -17.78 26.30
CA THR A 63 33.53 -16.67 27.10
C THR A 63 32.47 -15.56 27.18
N GLU A 64 32.01 -15.29 28.38
CA GLU A 64 31.05 -14.24 28.69
C GLU A 64 31.73 -12.86 28.58
N VAL A 65 31.56 -12.18 27.44
CA VAL A 65 31.94 -10.79 27.28
C VAL A 65 30.84 -9.91 27.89
N LYS A 66 31.08 -9.42 29.11
CA LYS A 66 30.22 -8.44 29.81
C LYS A 66 30.19 -7.11 29.04
N HIS A 67 29.24 -6.96 28.13
CA HIS A 67 28.94 -5.65 27.54
C HIS A 67 28.11 -4.82 28.53
N LYS A 68 28.79 -3.84 29.14
CA LYS A 68 28.26 -2.76 29.96
C LYS A 68 27.08 -2.08 29.24
N ARG A 69 25.86 -2.42 29.64
CA ARG A 69 24.63 -1.76 29.19
C ARG A 69 24.68 -0.30 29.62
N GLN A 70 25.08 0.57 28.69
CA GLN A 70 24.92 2.01 28.87
C GLN A 70 23.43 2.33 28.84
N ASN A 71 22.95 2.71 30.02
CA ASN A 71 21.63 3.22 30.29
C ASN A 71 21.44 4.51 29.48
N LYS A 72 20.92 4.40 28.26
CA LYS A 72 20.53 5.56 27.46
C LYS A 72 19.29 6.13 28.11
N SER A 73 19.50 7.23 28.84
CA SER A 73 18.48 8.13 29.34
C SER A 73 17.33 8.25 28.35
N ASN A 74 16.12 7.98 28.84
CA ASN A 74 14.85 8.34 28.21
C ASN A 74 14.77 9.85 28.10
N LEU A 75 15.51 10.43 27.16
CA LEU A 75 15.31 11.79 26.73
C LEU A 75 13.96 11.77 26.02
N HIS A 76 12.91 12.17 26.73
CA HIS A 76 11.67 12.67 26.15
C HIS A 76 12.03 13.86 25.27
N ARG A 77 12.59 13.59 24.09
CA ARG A 77 12.36 14.45 22.94
C ARG A 77 10.87 14.34 22.70
N THR A 78 10.14 15.33 23.20
CA THR A 78 9.00 15.89 22.50
C THR A 78 9.48 16.35 21.13
N SER A 79 9.87 15.39 20.28
CA SER A 79 9.90 15.60 18.85
C SER A 79 8.50 16.09 18.56
N MET A 80 8.39 17.30 18.03
CA MET A 80 7.25 17.71 17.22
C MET A 80 7.19 16.77 16.02
N SER A 81 6.85 15.52 16.32
CA SER A 81 6.95 14.38 15.46
C SER A 81 5.86 14.54 14.45
N GLY A 82 6.28 14.79 13.22
CA GLY A 82 5.47 14.52 12.05
C GLY A 82 4.11 15.17 12.11
N VAL A 83 4.04 16.40 11.59
CA VAL A 83 2.97 16.68 10.64
C VAL A 83 3.11 15.60 9.56
N LYS A 84 2.46 14.43 9.79
CA LYS A 84 2.34 13.38 8.79
C LYS A 84 1.67 14.08 7.62
N ASN A 85 2.24 13.99 6.42
CA ASN A 85 1.54 14.45 5.24
C ASN A 85 0.19 13.73 5.21
N ILE A 86 -0.88 14.43 5.56
CA ILE A 86 -2.24 13.89 5.55
C ILE A 86 -2.63 13.90 4.07
N GLU A 87 -2.34 12.81 3.38
CA GLU A 87 -2.87 12.58 2.05
C GLU A 87 -4.39 12.42 2.19
N THR A 88 -5.15 13.33 1.58
CA THR A 88 -6.61 13.25 1.53
C THR A 88 -6.99 12.37 0.35
N GLN A 89 -7.51 11.17 0.63
CA GLN A 89 -8.03 10.28 -0.40
C GLN A 89 -9.48 10.66 -0.74
N GLY A 90 -9.78 10.89 -2.02
CA GLY A 90 -11.15 11.12 -2.46
C GLY A 90 -12.00 9.85 -2.37
N CYS A 91 -13.23 9.97 -1.85
CA CYS A 91 -14.18 8.86 -1.72
C CYS A 91 -15.45 9.05 -2.58
N ALA A 92 -15.39 9.91 -3.61
CA ALA A 92 -16.53 10.15 -4.48
C ALA A 92 -16.86 8.89 -5.31
N THR A 93 -18.15 8.57 -5.43
CA THR A 93 -18.64 7.56 -6.35
C THR A 93 -18.46 8.04 -7.78
N VAL A 94 -17.74 7.27 -8.60
CA VAL A 94 -17.45 7.61 -9.99
C VAL A 94 -18.63 7.14 -10.86
N SER A 95 -19.22 8.04 -11.66
CA SER A 95 -20.15 7.65 -12.72
C SER A 95 -19.36 7.17 -13.94
N GLU A 96 -19.84 6.17 -14.67
CA GLU A 96 -19.20 5.67 -15.90
C GLU A 96 -19.08 6.75 -16.98
N THR A 97 -19.95 7.77 -16.93
CA THR A 97 -19.99 8.90 -17.86
C THR A 97 -18.98 10.00 -17.54
N ASP A 98 -18.34 9.97 -16.37
CA ASP A 98 -17.47 11.06 -15.95
C ASP A 98 -16.11 10.99 -16.66
N VAL A 99 -15.78 12.06 -17.39
CA VAL A 99 -14.49 12.23 -18.06
C VAL A 99 -13.35 12.37 -17.06
N PHE A 100 -13.63 12.95 -15.88
CA PHE A 100 -12.67 13.12 -14.81
C PHE A 100 -12.76 11.97 -13.80
N ARG A 101 -11.94 10.94 -14.01
CA ARG A 101 -11.86 9.75 -13.14
C ARG A 101 -10.42 9.43 -12.78
N ALA A 102 -10.21 8.95 -11.54
CA ALA A 102 -8.91 8.45 -11.14
C ALA A 102 -8.60 7.15 -11.89
N LYS A 103 -7.35 6.98 -12.32
CA LYS A 103 -6.88 5.67 -12.81
C LYS A 103 -6.87 4.70 -11.63
N PRO A 104 -7.32 3.43 -11.80
CA PRO A 104 -7.21 2.43 -10.76
C PRO A 104 -5.77 2.32 -10.25
N SER A 105 -5.64 2.14 -8.94
CA SER A 105 -4.34 2.04 -8.29
C SER A 105 -3.65 0.76 -8.75
N LYS A 106 -2.44 0.91 -9.32
CA LYS A 106 -1.63 -0.23 -9.75
C LYS A 106 -0.62 -0.61 -8.68
N MET A 107 -0.53 -1.90 -8.42
CA MET A 107 0.55 -2.50 -7.66
C MET A 107 1.57 -3.13 -8.60
N TRP A 108 2.84 -3.04 -8.20
CA TRP A 108 3.96 -3.59 -8.96
C TRP A 108 4.57 -4.79 -8.27
N LEU A 109 4.79 -5.84 -9.06
CA LEU A 109 5.37 -7.11 -8.67
C LEU A 109 6.64 -7.36 -9.49
N CYS A 110 7.65 -7.91 -8.84
CA CYS A 110 8.82 -8.47 -9.50
C CYS A 110 8.65 -9.99 -9.56
N VAL A 111 8.58 -10.52 -10.78
CA VAL A 111 8.47 -11.94 -11.09
C VAL A 111 9.84 -12.42 -11.55
N GLY A 112 10.54 -13.14 -10.70
CA GLY A 112 11.88 -13.67 -10.97
C GLY A 112 11.89 -15.17 -11.25
N LYS A 113 13.09 -15.68 -11.60
CA LYS A 113 13.34 -17.09 -11.93
C LYS A 113 12.57 -17.61 -13.16
N ALA A 114 12.14 -16.73 -14.05
CA ALA A 114 11.55 -17.17 -15.31
C ALA A 114 12.61 -17.79 -16.23
N MET A 115 12.19 -18.78 -17.02
CA MET A 115 13.03 -19.40 -18.05
C MET A 115 13.35 -18.41 -19.18
N ASN A 116 14.46 -18.63 -19.88
CA ASN A 116 14.93 -17.72 -20.93
C ASN A 116 14.03 -17.67 -22.18
N SER A 117 13.18 -18.67 -22.37
CA SER A 117 12.17 -18.72 -23.43
C SER A 117 10.93 -17.87 -23.13
N VAL A 118 10.74 -17.44 -21.88
CA VAL A 118 9.55 -16.67 -21.47
C VAL A 118 9.69 -15.23 -21.95
N THR A 119 8.65 -14.73 -22.62
CA THR A 119 8.54 -13.35 -23.10
C THR A 119 7.52 -12.56 -22.28
N GLU A 120 7.51 -11.24 -22.43
CA GLU A 120 6.54 -10.35 -21.76
C GLU A 120 5.10 -10.73 -22.11
N SER A 121 4.84 -11.07 -23.37
CA SER A 121 3.52 -11.48 -23.85
C SER A 121 3.03 -12.75 -23.17
N ILE A 122 3.89 -13.75 -22.98
CA ILE A 122 3.53 -15.01 -22.30
C ILE A 122 3.16 -14.75 -20.84
N VAL A 123 3.92 -13.90 -20.14
CA VAL A 123 3.61 -13.54 -18.74
C VAL A 123 2.30 -12.76 -18.66
N LYS A 124 2.10 -11.79 -19.58
CA LYS A 124 0.88 -10.99 -19.64
C LYS A 124 -0.34 -11.86 -19.88
N GLU A 125 -0.30 -12.74 -20.89
CA GLU A 125 -1.37 -13.67 -21.23
C GLU A 125 -1.68 -14.63 -20.07
N TYR A 126 -0.65 -15.17 -19.41
CA TYR A 126 -0.82 -16.03 -18.23
C TYR A 126 -1.65 -15.34 -17.14
N ILE A 127 -1.31 -14.09 -16.81
CA ILE A 127 -2.00 -13.32 -15.76
C ILE A 127 -3.42 -12.99 -16.19
N ILE A 128 -3.63 -12.55 -17.43
CA ILE A 128 -4.95 -12.23 -17.98
C ILE A 128 -5.87 -13.45 -17.86
N ASN A 129 -5.41 -14.61 -18.31
CA ASN A 129 -6.18 -15.84 -18.29
C ASN A 129 -6.45 -16.35 -16.87
N LYS A 130 -5.45 -16.30 -15.96
CA LYS A 130 -5.62 -16.76 -14.57
C LYS A 130 -6.49 -15.81 -13.74
N CYS A 131 -6.46 -14.52 -14.02
CA CYS A 131 -7.24 -13.52 -13.30
C CYS A 131 -8.61 -13.22 -13.91
N ASN A 132 -8.95 -13.81 -15.08
CA ASN A 132 -10.16 -13.50 -15.86
C ASN A 132 -10.27 -12.00 -16.16
N ILE A 133 -9.18 -11.41 -16.66
CA ILE A 133 -9.10 -9.99 -16.95
C ILE A 133 -9.70 -9.72 -18.33
N THR A 134 -10.70 -8.85 -18.41
CA THR A 134 -11.34 -8.51 -19.69
C THR A 134 -10.52 -7.52 -20.51
N ASP A 135 -9.94 -6.52 -19.86
CA ASP A 135 -9.13 -5.49 -20.52
C ASP A 135 -7.63 -5.82 -20.39
N PRO A 136 -6.92 -6.15 -21.49
CA PRO A 136 -5.49 -6.44 -21.45
C PRO A 136 -4.64 -5.24 -21.01
N ASP A 137 -5.12 -4.00 -21.10
CA ASP A 137 -4.37 -2.80 -20.72
C ASP A 137 -4.29 -2.59 -19.20
N GLU A 138 -5.06 -3.36 -18.44
CA GLU A 138 -4.95 -3.42 -16.99
C GLU A 138 -3.63 -4.07 -16.53
N VAL A 139 -3.02 -4.92 -17.38
CA VAL A 139 -1.77 -5.62 -17.09
C VAL A 139 -0.62 -5.02 -17.89
N GLU A 140 0.36 -4.47 -17.17
CA GLU A 140 1.61 -3.97 -17.73
C GLU A 140 2.73 -4.95 -17.38
N VAL A 141 3.56 -5.34 -18.34
CA VAL A 141 4.70 -6.24 -18.13
C VAL A 141 5.92 -5.66 -18.81
N TYR A 142 7.01 -5.56 -18.06
CA TYR A 142 8.30 -5.09 -18.56
C TYR A 142 9.39 -6.08 -18.16
N ARG A 143 10.19 -6.52 -19.11
CA ARG A 143 11.36 -7.35 -18.84
C ARG A 143 12.44 -6.51 -18.18
N LEU A 144 12.97 -7.00 -17.07
CA LEU A 144 14.08 -6.38 -16.36
C LEU A 144 15.40 -6.89 -16.95
N SER A 145 16.36 -5.97 -17.14
CA SER A 145 17.73 -6.34 -17.45
C SER A 145 18.37 -6.96 -16.20
N SER A 146 18.61 -8.26 -16.24
CA SER A 146 19.29 -8.98 -15.17
C SER A 146 20.58 -9.58 -15.70
N HIS A 147 21.65 -9.54 -14.90
CA HIS A 147 22.95 -10.13 -15.24
C HIS A 147 22.99 -11.65 -14.95
N GLY A 148 21.86 -12.27 -14.62
CA GLY A 148 21.76 -13.67 -14.24
C GLY A 148 21.32 -14.59 -15.37
N LYS A 149 21.41 -15.90 -15.14
CA LYS A 149 20.92 -16.95 -16.07
C LYS A 149 19.40 -16.99 -16.21
N SER A 150 18.67 -16.36 -15.29
CA SER A 150 17.20 -16.36 -15.25
C SER A 150 16.66 -14.97 -15.58
N LEU A 151 15.48 -14.93 -16.19
CA LEU A 151 14.79 -13.68 -16.47
C LEU A 151 13.99 -13.19 -15.27
N ALA A 152 13.80 -11.87 -15.22
CA ALA A 152 12.92 -11.21 -14.29
C ALA A 152 12.02 -10.23 -15.05
N PHE A 153 10.80 -10.07 -14.55
CA PHE A 153 9.78 -9.20 -15.12
C PHE A 153 9.22 -8.31 -14.03
N GLN A 154 8.97 -7.05 -14.36
CA GLN A 154 8.18 -6.13 -13.58
C GLN A 154 6.75 -6.16 -14.12
N VAL A 155 5.80 -6.44 -13.23
CA VAL A 155 4.40 -6.65 -13.57
C VAL A 155 3.55 -5.63 -12.80
N GLY A 156 2.81 -4.81 -13.50
CA GLY A 156 1.83 -3.87 -12.95
C GLY A 156 0.41 -4.41 -13.12
N ILE A 157 -0.31 -4.56 -12.01
CA ILE A 157 -1.72 -5.01 -11.96
C ILE A 157 -2.55 -4.14 -11.03
N ASP A 158 -3.87 -4.16 -11.18
CA ASP A 158 -4.78 -3.54 -10.23
C ASP A 158 -4.61 -4.12 -8.81
N VAL A 159 -4.57 -3.24 -7.81
CA VAL A 159 -4.44 -3.61 -6.38
C VAL A 159 -5.56 -4.54 -5.91
N SER A 160 -6.77 -4.42 -6.47
CA SER A 160 -7.90 -5.31 -6.15
C SER A 160 -7.62 -6.80 -6.44
N ARG A 161 -6.68 -7.09 -7.35
CA ARG A 161 -6.29 -8.46 -7.71
C ARG A 161 -5.08 -8.96 -6.94
N TYR A 162 -4.55 -8.17 -6.01
CA TYR A 162 -3.34 -8.51 -5.27
C TYR A 162 -3.46 -9.85 -4.55
N ASP A 163 -4.56 -10.07 -3.81
CA ASP A 163 -4.70 -11.28 -3.00
C ASP A 163 -4.69 -12.56 -3.85
N LYS A 164 -5.31 -12.50 -5.04
CA LYS A 164 -5.30 -13.60 -6.00
C LYS A 164 -3.90 -13.87 -6.54
N VAL A 165 -3.18 -12.83 -6.93
CA VAL A 165 -1.84 -12.94 -7.53
C VAL A 165 -0.77 -13.23 -6.47
N ASN A 166 -1.00 -12.91 -5.20
CA ASN A 166 -0.08 -13.21 -4.11
C ASN A 166 -0.23 -14.64 -3.57
N CYS A 167 -1.23 -15.38 -4.05
CA CYS A 167 -1.43 -16.79 -3.68
C CYS A 167 -0.31 -17.68 -4.25
N ALA A 168 0.16 -18.65 -3.45
CA ALA A 168 1.21 -19.58 -3.85
C ALA A 168 0.81 -20.43 -5.06
N ASP A 169 -0.48 -20.81 -5.16
CA ASP A 169 -1.01 -21.64 -6.24
C ASP A 169 -1.28 -20.85 -7.54
N PHE A 170 -1.17 -19.52 -7.48
CA PHE A 170 -1.37 -18.69 -8.66
C PHE A 170 -0.24 -18.86 -9.67
N TRP A 171 0.98 -19.13 -9.21
CA TRP A 171 2.17 -19.11 -10.06
C TRP A 171 2.71 -20.50 -10.38
N PRO A 172 3.35 -20.68 -11.55
CA PRO A 172 4.03 -21.92 -11.87
C PRO A 172 5.14 -22.23 -10.86
N LYS A 173 5.36 -23.52 -10.59
CA LYS A 173 6.39 -23.98 -9.67
C LYS A 173 7.77 -23.40 -10.04
N GLY A 174 8.43 -22.80 -9.05
CA GLY A 174 9.79 -22.25 -9.18
C GLY A 174 9.86 -20.76 -9.49
N ILE A 175 8.74 -20.11 -9.82
CA ILE A 175 8.66 -18.66 -9.93
C ILE A 175 8.74 -18.02 -8.55
N ILE A 176 9.48 -16.90 -8.45
CA ILE A 176 9.56 -16.10 -7.22
C ILE A 176 8.87 -14.78 -7.47
N ILE A 177 7.94 -14.40 -6.58
CA ILE A 177 7.24 -13.12 -6.65
C ILE A 177 7.64 -12.28 -5.44
N ARG A 178 7.91 -11.01 -5.70
CA ARG A 178 8.19 -10.02 -4.66
C ARG A 178 7.42 -8.74 -4.96
N ARG A 179 6.87 -8.12 -3.92
CA ARG A 179 6.30 -6.78 -4.04
C ARG A 179 7.40 -5.77 -4.35
N PHE A 180 7.22 -4.97 -5.39
CA PHE A 180 8.15 -3.92 -5.72
C PHE A 180 7.88 -2.71 -4.83
N HIS A 181 8.83 -2.37 -3.98
CA HIS A 181 8.76 -1.17 -3.15
C HIS A 181 9.45 -0.03 -3.91
N PHE A 182 8.68 0.93 -4.41
CA PHE A 182 9.25 2.16 -4.94
C PHE A 182 9.76 2.99 -3.77
N ASP A 183 11.08 3.03 -3.61
CA ASP A 183 11.73 4.05 -2.79
C ASP A 183 11.62 5.40 -3.52
N PHE A 184 10.44 6.02 -3.49
CA PHE A 184 10.18 7.34 -4.11
C PHE A 184 11.15 8.43 -3.63
N LYS A 185 11.73 8.25 -2.44
CA LYS A 185 12.79 9.11 -1.89
C LYS A 185 14.07 9.12 -2.74
N LYS A 186 14.43 7.99 -3.36
CA LYS A 186 15.61 7.88 -4.21
C LYS A 186 15.34 8.48 -5.59
N MET A 187 14.16 8.23 -6.15
CA MET A 187 13.78 8.76 -7.48
C MET A 187 13.75 10.28 -7.52
N LYS A 188 13.22 10.97 -6.49
CA LYS A 188 13.22 12.45 -6.45
C LYS A 188 14.63 13.07 -6.53
N LYS A 189 15.64 12.42 -5.96
CA LYS A 189 17.02 12.95 -5.98
C LYS A 189 17.66 12.90 -7.37
N GLU A 190 17.29 11.94 -8.20
CA GLU A 190 17.82 11.82 -9.57
C GLU A 190 17.12 12.76 -10.54
N SER A 191 15.82 13.00 -10.36
CA SER A 191 15.05 13.97 -11.16
C SER A 191 15.62 15.39 -11.00
N ILE A 192 15.94 15.79 -9.76
CA ILE A 192 16.51 17.11 -9.45
C ILE A 192 17.92 17.26 -10.06
N LYS A 193 18.74 16.20 -10.06
CA LYS A 193 20.07 16.23 -10.68
C LYS A 193 20.02 16.37 -12.20
N LYS A 194 19.06 15.74 -12.87
CA LYS A 194 18.90 15.82 -14.33
C LYS A 194 18.39 17.20 -14.79
N GLN A 195 17.48 17.83 -14.04
CA GLN A 195 17.03 19.18 -14.36
C GLN A 195 18.16 20.22 -14.24
N ASN A 196 19.09 20.04 -13.30
CA ASN A 196 20.26 20.92 -13.18
C ASN A 196 21.29 20.73 -14.30
N PHE A 197 21.22 19.65 -15.10
CA PHE A 197 22.13 19.40 -16.21
C PHE A 197 21.63 19.94 -17.56
N LEU A 198 20.33 20.22 -17.71
CA LEU A 198 19.77 20.82 -18.95
C LEU A 198 19.74 22.37 -18.93
N GLY A 199 20.29 22.99 -17.89
CA GLY A 199 20.17 24.44 -17.63
C GLY A 199 21.38 25.31 -17.99
N LYS A 200 22.21 24.93 -18.96
CA LYS A 200 23.06 25.93 -19.63
C LYS A 200 22.46 26.23 -20.99
N PRO A 201 21.69 27.32 -21.14
CA PRO A 201 21.32 27.79 -22.48
C PRO A 201 22.63 27.99 -23.24
N SER A 202 22.81 27.20 -24.30
CA SER A 202 23.81 27.48 -25.32
C SER A 202 23.55 28.91 -25.77
N GLN A 203 24.48 29.83 -25.49
CA GLN A 203 24.40 31.16 -26.07
C GLN A 203 24.60 30.99 -27.56
N GLY A 204 23.47 30.88 -28.27
CA GLY A 204 23.42 30.93 -29.72
C GLY A 204 24.00 32.27 -30.13
N VAL A 205 25.16 32.22 -30.77
CA VAL A 205 25.77 33.35 -31.47
C VAL A 205 24.81 33.72 -32.59
N ILE A 206 24.06 34.81 -32.41
CA ILE A 206 23.24 35.41 -33.45
C ILE A 206 24.24 36.03 -34.43
N GLN A 207 24.43 35.41 -35.59
CA GLN A 207 25.12 36.05 -36.72
C GLN A 207 24.08 36.89 -37.46
N GLU A 208 24.26 38.21 -37.45
CA GLU A 208 23.48 39.13 -38.28
C GLU A 208 23.90 38.96 -39.75
N PRO A 209 22.95 38.86 -40.69
CA PRO A 209 23.26 38.88 -42.12
C PRO A 209 23.61 40.30 -42.57
N VAL A 210 24.68 40.42 -43.37
CA VAL A 210 25.18 41.65 -44.03
C VAL A 210 24.37 41.96 -45.27
#